data_AF-A0A2A6E506-F1
#
_entry.id   AF-A0A2A6E506-F1
#
_cell.length_a   1.000
_cell.length_b   1.000
_cell.length_c   1.000
_cell.angle_alpha   90.00
_cell.angle_beta   90.00
_cell.angle_gamma   90.00
#
_symmetry.space_group_name_H-M   'P 1'
#
loop_
_entity.id
_entity.type
_entity.pdbx_description
1 polymer ?
#
loop_
_entity_poly.entity_id
_entity_poly.type
_entity_poly.pdbx_seq_one_letter_code
_entity_poly.pdbx_strand_id
1 'polypeptide(L)'
;MRILHIETSTKVCSVALSEGGGIVFEKVSFEGPSHASLAGLFVEEALLMAKGALDAVAVSAGPGSYTGLRIGISLAKGLCVGAGVPLIAVPTLELLASEAIRKHGDTDCLYCAMMDARRMEVYSALYNARLQLVRETRAEIITPESYASWRETRRICFFGDGATKCQPVLTSENTVFLDEIYPLAAAMVPLAEEAFLEKRLVDTAYFEPLYLKEFIATPPKNKVLGK
;
A
#
# COMPACT_ATOMS: atom_id res chain seq x y z
N MET A 1 -5.68 -18.76 -11.76
CA MET A 1 -5.74 -18.20 -10.40
C MET A 1 -6.47 -16.88 -10.45
N ARG A 2 -7.55 -16.73 -9.69
CA ARG A 2 -8.42 -15.56 -9.67
C ARG A 2 -8.35 -14.87 -8.32
N ILE A 3 -7.73 -13.71 -8.27
CA ILE A 3 -7.51 -12.94 -7.03
C ILE A 3 -8.18 -11.58 -7.16
N LEU A 4 -9.00 -11.24 -6.17
CA LEU A 4 -9.54 -9.89 -5.98
C LEU A 4 -8.58 -9.08 -5.11
N HIS A 5 -8.19 -7.90 -5.57
CA HIS A 5 -7.22 -7.01 -4.91
C HIS A 5 -7.93 -5.76 -4.39
N ILE A 6 -7.71 -5.40 -3.14
CA ILE A 6 -8.33 -4.25 -2.48
C ILE A 6 -7.25 -3.34 -1.90
N GLU A 7 -7.22 -2.09 -2.36
CA GLU A 7 -6.26 -1.09 -1.91
C GLU A 7 -6.97 0.15 -1.37
N THR A 8 -6.75 0.41 -0.08
CA THR A 8 -7.34 1.54 0.66
C THR A 8 -6.36 2.15 1.66
N SER A 9 -5.05 1.89 1.54
CA SER A 9 -4.04 2.32 2.51
C SER A 9 -3.68 3.81 2.39
N THR A 10 -4.00 4.44 1.26
CA THR A 10 -3.73 5.87 1.02
C THR A 10 -5.03 6.67 0.88
N LYS A 11 -4.97 7.86 0.27
CA LYS A 11 -6.16 8.59 -0.18
C LYS A 11 -6.79 7.95 -1.42
N VAL A 12 -6.00 7.20 -2.18
CA VAL A 12 -6.49 6.46 -3.35
C VAL A 12 -7.32 5.27 -2.87
N CYS A 13 -8.42 5.01 -3.56
CA CYS A 13 -9.25 3.83 -3.38
C CYS A 13 -9.21 3.05 -4.69
N SER A 14 -8.73 1.81 -4.67
CA SER A 14 -8.71 0.99 -5.87
C SER A 14 -9.06 -0.46 -5.60
N VAL A 15 -9.68 -1.09 -6.60
CA VAL A 15 -9.99 -2.51 -6.62
C VAL A 15 -9.63 -3.05 -7.99
N ALA A 16 -9.06 -4.25 -8.02
CA ALA A 16 -8.78 -4.96 -9.24
C ALA A 16 -9.17 -6.44 -9.12
N LEU A 17 -9.55 -7.05 -10.24
CA LEU A 17 -9.68 -8.49 -10.36
C LEU A 17 -8.63 -8.98 -11.34
N SER A 18 -7.90 -10.02 -10.95
CA SER A 18 -6.95 -10.70 -11.82
C SER A 18 -7.37 -12.13 -12.10
N GLU A 19 -7.01 -12.64 -13.28
CA GLU A 19 -7.17 -14.03 -13.68
C GLU A 19 -5.92 -14.51 -14.44
N GLY A 20 -5.19 -15.47 -13.86
CA GLY A 20 -3.98 -16.05 -14.45
C GLY A 20 -2.89 -15.02 -14.71
N GLY A 21 -2.61 -14.16 -13.72
CA GLY A 21 -1.65 -13.06 -13.82
C GLY A 21 -2.11 -11.83 -14.62
N GLY A 22 -3.24 -11.92 -15.34
CA GLY A 22 -3.79 -10.80 -16.12
C GLY A 22 -4.86 -10.04 -15.36
N ILE A 23 -4.89 -8.71 -15.50
CA ILE A 23 -6.00 -7.88 -14.99
C ILE A 23 -7.22 -8.04 -15.90
N VAL A 24 -8.38 -8.37 -15.30
CA VAL A 24 -9.68 -8.48 -16.00
C VAL A 24 -10.66 -7.38 -15.60
N PHE A 25 -10.41 -6.72 -14.47
CA PHE A 25 -11.14 -5.52 -14.04
C PHE A 25 -10.20 -4.64 -13.20
N GLU A 26 -10.28 -3.33 -13.39
CA GLU A 26 -9.60 -2.34 -12.57
C GLU A 26 -10.49 -1.11 -12.41
N LYS A 27 -10.57 -0.60 -11.18
CA LYS A 27 -11.20 0.68 -10.90
C LYS A 27 -10.42 1.43 -9.83
N VAL A 28 -10.14 2.69 -10.11
CA VAL A 28 -9.31 3.57 -9.28
C VAL A 28 -10.03 4.90 -9.09
N SER A 29 -10.04 5.39 -7.85
CA SER A 29 -10.41 6.76 -7.53
C SER A 29 -9.26 7.43 -6.78
N PHE A 30 -8.79 8.54 -7.31
CA PHE A 30 -7.82 9.42 -6.66
C PHE A 30 -8.48 10.46 -5.76
N GLU A 31 -9.83 10.50 -5.73
CA GLU A 31 -10.61 11.38 -4.88
C GLU A 31 -10.84 10.76 -3.50
N GLY A 32 -10.64 11.52 -2.42
CA GLY A 32 -10.83 11.00 -1.08
C GLY A 32 -10.85 12.05 0.03
N PRO A 33 -11.28 11.67 1.25
CA PRO A 33 -11.57 10.29 1.70
C PRO A 33 -12.94 9.76 1.23
N SER A 34 -12.96 8.66 0.48
CA SER A 34 -14.15 8.08 -0.18
C SER A 34 -14.24 6.55 -0.03
N HIS A 35 -13.30 5.92 0.68
CA HIS A 35 -13.17 4.46 0.77
C HIS A 35 -14.43 3.77 1.26
N ALA A 36 -15.11 4.34 2.26
CA ALA A 36 -16.33 3.75 2.84
C ALA A 36 -17.51 3.71 1.86
N SER A 37 -17.56 4.64 0.91
CA SER A 37 -18.61 4.70 -0.11
C SER A 37 -18.22 3.98 -1.41
N LEU A 38 -16.93 3.92 -1.75
CA LEU A 38 -16.48 3.40 -3.05
C LEU A 38 -16.00 1.95 -3.03
N ALA A 39 -15.32 1.50 -1.97
CA ALA A 39 -14.65 0.19 -2.00
C ALA A 39 -15.62 -0.96 -2.24
N GLY A 40 -16.79 -0.96 -1.58
CA GLY A 40 -17.83 -1.96 -1.78
C GLY A 40 -18.40 -1.96 -3.20
N LEU A 41 -18.67 -0.77 -3.76
CA LEU A 41 -19.17 -0.63 -5.14
C LEU A 41 -18.16 -1.16 -6.16
N PHE A 42 -16.88 -0.84 -5.98
CA PHE A 42 -15.84 -1.30 -6.89
C PHE A 42 -15.64 -2.82 -6.80
N VAL A 43 -15.77 -3.40 -5.60
CA VAL A 43 -15.77 -4.86 -5.42
C VAL A 43 -16.98 -5.50 -6.11
N GLU A 44 -18.18 -4.94 -5.95
CA GLU A 44 -19.38 -5.46 -6.61
C GLU A 44 -19.20 -5.51 -8.14
N GLU A 45 -18.74 -4.40 -8.73
CA GLU A 45 -18.43 -4.33 -10.16
C GLU A 45 -17.35 -5.34 -10.58
N ALA A 46 -16.30 -5.50 -9.78
CA ALA A 46 -15.25 -6.48 -10.04
C ALA A 46 -15.79 -7.92 -10.05
N LEU A 47 -16.66 -8.26 -9.10
CA LEU A 47 -17.27 -9.58 -8.98
C LEU A 47 -18.23 -9.89 -10.13
N LEU A 48 -18.88 -8.88 -10.73
CA LEU A 48 -19.67 -9.07 -11.95
C LEU A 48 -18.82 -9.49 -13.15
N MET A 49 -17.53 -9.14 -13.15
CA MET A 49 -16.59 -9.53 -14.20
C MET A 49 -15.97 -10.92 -13.98
N ALA A 50 -16.14 -11.51 -12.78
CA ALA A 50 -15.57 -12.80 -12.44
C ALA A 50 -16.31 -13.95 -13.12
N LYS A 51 -15.59 -14.72 -13.94
CA LYS A 51 -16.12 -15.96 -14.57
C LYS A 51 -15.83 -17.19 -13.71
N GLY A 52 -16.45 -17.23 -12.52
CA GLY A 52 -16.31 -18.33 -11.56
C GLY A 52 -15.87 -17.88 -10.17
N ALA A 53 -15.53 -18.84 -9.32
CA ALA A 53 -15.13 -18.57 -7.94
C ALA A 53 -13.79 -17.83 -7.84
N LEU A 54 -13.62 -17.05 -6.77
CA LEU A 54 -12.32 -16.52 -6.38
C LEU A 54 -11.44 -17.64 -5.82
N ASP A 55 -10.14 -17.52 -6.00
CA ASP A 55 -9.15 -18.36 -5.32
C ASP A 55 -8.64 -17.68 -4.03
N ALA A 56 -8.58 -16.35 -4.00
CA ALA A 56 -8.17 -15.56 -2.84
C ALA A 56 -8.65 -14.10 -2.91
N VAL A 57 -8.53 -13.39 -1.78
CA VAL A 57 -8.61 -11.92 -1.73
C VAL A 57 -7.28 -11.38 -1.20
N ALA A 58 -6.71 -10.41 -1.90
CA ALA A 58 -5.53 -9.68 -1.48
C ALA A 58 -5.90 -8.27 -1.00
N VAL A 59 -5.26 -7.81 0.08
CA VAL A 59 -5.49 -6.47 0.64
C VAL A 59 -4.19 -5.86 1.15
N SER A 60 -4.06 -4.53 1.02
CA SER A 60 -2.98 -3.77 1.66
C SER A 60 -2.99 -3.99 3.17
N ALA A 61 -1.86 -4.44 3.72
CA ALA A 61 -1.65 -4.73 5.13
C ALA A 61 -1.21 -3.52 5.95
N GLY A 62 -0.81 -2.43 5.29
CA GLY A 62 -0.21 -1.28 5.92
C GLY A 62 1.33 -1.27 5.84
N PRO A 63 1.99 -0.25 6.41
CA PRO A 63 1.38 0.88 7.13
C PRO A 63 0.56 1.81 6.21
N GLY A 64 -0.24 2.72 6.78
CA GLY A 64 -1.06 3.65 5.99
C GLY A 64 -2.18 4.32 6.78
N SER A 65 -3.19 4.79 6.05
CA SER A 65 -4.41 5.41 6.56
C SER A 65 -5.14 4.46 7.51
N TYR A 66 -5.20 4.82 8.80
CA TYR A 66 -5.88 4.02 9.83
C TYR A 66 -7.32 3.65 9.43
N THR A 67 -8.10 4.64 8.99
CA THR A 67 -9.48 4.44 8.56
C THR A 67 -9.55 3.62 7.27
N GLY A 68 -8.70 3.94 6.29
CA GLY A 68 -8.69 3.27 5.00
C GLY A 68 -8.33 1.78 5.11
N LEU A 69 -7.26 1.46 5.84
CA LEU A 69 -6.83 0.07 6.11
C LEU A 69 -7.95 -0.74 6.80
N ARG A 70 -8.61 -0.18 7.81
CA ARG A 70 -9.72 -0.88 8.49
C ARG A 70 -10.90 -1.13 7.56
N ILE A 71 -11.23 -0.20 6.68
CA ILE A 71 -12.30 -0.39 5.68
C ILE A 71 -11.93 -1.52 4.73
N GLY A 72 -10.75 -1.47 4.10
CA GLY A 72 -10.30 -2.47 3.13
C GLY A 72 -10.18 -3.86 3.73
N ILE A 73 -9.56 -3.97 4.92
CA ILE A 73 -9.37 -5.26 5.59
C ILE A 73 -10.71 -5.83 6.08
N SER A 74 -11.63 -5.00 6.60
CA SER A 74 -12.96 -5.49 6.99
C SER A 74 -13.73 -6.02 5.79
N LEU A 75 -13.67 -5.32 4.66
CA LEU A 75 -14.29 -5.76 3.41
C LEU A 75 -13.66 -7.08 2.92
N ALA A 76 -12.32 -7.15 2.88
CA ALA A 76 -11.60 -8.35 2.45
C ALA A 76 -11.91 -9.56 3.35
N LYS A 77 -11.92 -9.39 4.68
CA LYS A 77 -12.28 -10.45 5.63
C LYS A 77 -13.71 -10.95 5.41
N GLY A 78 -14.67 -10.04 5.22
CA GLY A 78 -16.06 -10.40 4.93
C GLY A 78 -16.20 -11.23 3.65
N LEU A 79 -15.49 -10.84 2.59
CA LEU A 79 -15.45 -11.57 1.33
C LEU A 79 -14.80 -12.95 1.48
N CYS A 80 -13.67 -13.04 2.20
CA CYS A 80 -13.00 -14.31 2.48
C CYS A 80 -13.90 -15.29 3.23
N VAL A 81 -14.60 -14.82 4.27
CA VAL A 81 -15.55 -15.63 5.03
C VAL A 81 -16.74 -16.05 4.15
N GLY A 82 -17.31 -15.13 3.38
CA GLY A 82 -18.47 -15.41 2.53
C GLY A 82 -18.18 -16.35 1.36
N ALA A 83 -16.99 -16.24 0.75
CA ALA A 83 -16.59 -17.06 -0.39
C ALA A 83 -15.80 -18.31 0.01
N GLY A 84 -15.38 -18.45 1.28
CA GLY A 84 -14.56 -19.57 1.75
C GLY A 84 -13.14 -19.57 1.18
N VAL A 85 -12.56 -18.40 0.92
CA VAL A 85 -11.24 -18.24 0.30
C VAL A 85 -10.23 -17.60 1.25
N PRO A 86 -8.93 -17.89 1.10
CA PRO A 86 -7.89 -17.31 1.95
C PRO A 86 -7.69 -15.80 1.71
N LEU A 87 -7.18 -15.15 2.76
CA LEU A 87 -6.75 -13.76 2.75
C LEU A 87 -5.23 -13.66 2.52
N ILE A 88 -4.83 -12.77 1.62
CA ILE A 88 -3.44 -12.40 1.35
C ILE A 88 -3.23 -10.97 1.85
N ALA A 89 -2.24 -10.79 2.71
CA ALA A 89 -1.84 -9.49 3.23
C ALA A 89 -0.61 -8.98 2.48
N VAL A 90 -0.76 -7.88 1.73
CA VAL A 90 0.33 -7.28 0.93
C VAL A 90 0.89 -6.07 1.68
N PRO A 91 2.17 -6.06 2.09
CA PRO A 91 2.77 -4.90 2.74
C PRO A 91 2.74 -3.66 1.83
N THR A 92 2.22 -2.55 2.33
CA THR A 92 1.93 -1.38 1.49
C THR A 92 3.22 -0.72 0.95
N LEU A 93 4.29 -0.66 1.76
CA LEU A 93 5.57 -0.10 1.30
C LEU A 93 6.27 -1.01 0.28
N GLU A 94 6.06 -2.32 0.36
CA GLU A 94 6.57 -3.28 -0.63
C GLU A 94 5.82 -3.12 -1.96
N LEU A 95 4.49 -2.97 -1.91
CA LEU A 95 3.67 -2.66 -3.08
C LEU A 95 4.11 -1.36 -3.78
N LEU A 96 4.33 -0.30 -3.00
CA LEU A 96 4.88 0.97 -3.52
C LEU A 96 6.25 0.76 -4.19
N ALA A 97 7.14 0.00 -3.55
CA ALA A 97 8.47 -0.25 -4.08
C ALA A 97 8.43 -1.08 -5.37
N SER A 98 7.59 -2.12 -5.41
CA SER A 98 7.34 -2.92 -6.61
C SER A 98 6.89 -2.05 -7.79
N GLU A 99 5.93 -1.16 -7.56
CA GLU A 99 5.44 -0.23 -8.58
C GLU A 99 6.50 0.79 -9.03
N ALA A 100 7.29 1.33 -8.09
CA ALA A 100 8.39 2.24 -8.40
C ALA A 100 9.48 1.57 -9.23
N ILE A 101 9.87 0.34 -8.87
CA ILE A 101 10.86 -0.45 -9.62
C ILE A 101 10.36 -0.70 -11.04
N ARG A 102 9.10 -1.13 -11.19
CA ARG A 102 8.48 -1.39 -12.48
C ARG A 102 8.43 -0.16 -13.39
N LYS A 103 8.11 1.02 -12.83
CA LYS A 103 8.01 2.28 -13.59
C LYS A 103 9.36 2.91 -13.90
N HIS A 104 10.30 2.88 -12.96
CA HIS A 104 11.58 3.58 -13.09
C HIS A 104 12.64 2.73 -13.79
N GLY A 105 12.73 1.44 -13.49
CA GLY A 105 13.62 0.49 -14.17
C GLY A 105 15.13 0.67 -13.94
N ASP A 106 15.58 1.58 -13.07
CA ASP A 106 16.99 1.73 -12.72
C ASP A 106 17.43 0.57 -11.80
N THR A 107 18.47 -0.16 -12.22
CA THR A 107 18.98 -1.33 -11.50
C THR A 107 20.12 -0.99 -10.54
N ASP A 108 20.66 0.22 -10.60
CA ASP A 108 21.76 0.69 -9.75
C ASP A 108 21.35 1.82 -8.81
N CYS A 109 20.16 1.67 -8.21
CA CYS A 109 19.68 2.57 -7.17
C CYS A 109 19.00 1.80 -6.04
N LEU A 110 18.75 2.52 -4.95
CA LEU A 110 17.89 2.06 -3.86
C LEU A 110 16.52 2.72 -3.99
N TYR A 111 15.49 1.98 -3.65
CA TYR A 111 14.10 2.41 -3.70
C TYR A 111 13.59 2.62 -2.28
N CYS A 112 13.33 3.88 -1.92
CA CYS A 112 12.82 4.26 -0.61
C CYS A 112 11.32 4.58 -0.70
N ALA A 113 10.50 3.60 -0.34
CA ALA A 113 9.07 3.80 -0.20
C ALA A 113 8.80 4.64 1.06
N MET A 114 8.00 5.69 0.94
CA MET A 114 7.67 6.60 2.03
C MET A 114 6.16 6.88 2.07
N MET A 115 5.57 6.71 3.23
CA MET A 115 4.19 7.07 3.51
C MET A 115 4.09 8.09 4.63
N ASP A 116 3.16 9.01 4.54
CA ASP A 116 2.89 10.01 5.57
C ASP A 116 2.45 9.36 6.91
N ALA A 117 3.25 9.52 7.97
CA ALA A 117 2.92 9.05 9.32
C ALA A 117 2.37 10.16 10.24
N ARG A 118 2.01 11.32 9.66
CA ARG A 118 1.59 12.57 10.33
C ARG A 118 2.71 13.20 11.17
N ARG A 119 2.51 14.44 11.62
CA ARG A 119 3.41 15.17 12.56
C ARG A 119 4.91 15.15 12.18
N MET A 120 5.22 15.42 10.91
CA MET A 120 6.61 15.45 10.39
C MET A 120 7.32 14.08 10.38
N GLU A 121 6.59 12.98 10.57
CA GLU A 121 7.11 11.62 10.47
C GLU A 121 6.64 10.96 9.18
N VAL A 122 7.42 9.98 8.74
CA VAL A 122 7.09 9.07 7.64
C VAL A 122 7.24 7.63 8.08
N TYR A 123 6.42 6.75 7.52
CA TYR A 123 6.75 5.33 7.46
C TYR A 123 7.62 5.11 6.24
N SER A 124 8.74 4.42 6.42
CA SER A 124 9.71 4.25 5.35
C SER A 124 10.38 2.89 5.42
N ALA A 125 10.66 2.34 4.24
CA ALA A 125 11.44 1.12 4.04
C ALA A 125 12.33 1.30 2.81
N LEU A 126 13.50 0.65 2.82
CA LEU A 126 14.47 0.74 1.73
C LEU A 126 14.59 -0.61 1.05
N TYR A 127 14.53 -0.61 -0.27
CA TYR A 127 14.61 -1.80 -1.11
C TYR A 127 15.71 -1.63 -2.16
N ASN A 128 16.23 -2.74 -2.67
CA ASN A 128 17.04 -2.72 -3.89
C ASN A 128 16.15 -2.93 -5.13
N ALA A 129 16.74 -2.82 -6.33
CA ALA A 129 16.03 -3.01 -7.60
C ALA A 129 15.42 -4.41 -7.83
N ARG A 130 15.73 -5.39 -6.95
CA ARG A 130 15.14 -6.74 -6.95
C ARG A 130 14.05 -6.90 -5.88
N LEU A 131 13.51 -5.79 -5.38
CA LEU A 131 12.52 -5.71 -4.30
C LEU A 131 12.99 -6.33 -2.96
N GLN A 132 14.30 -6.57 -2.79
CA GLN A 132 14.81 -7.12 -1.53
C GLN A 132 14.96 -6.00 -0.51
N LEU A 133 14.50 -6.26 0.72
CA LEU A 133 14.57 -5.32 1.83
C LEU A 133 16.03 -5.06 2.22
N VAL A 134 16.46 -3.81 2.09
CA VAL A 134 17.76 -3.30 2.55
C VAL A 134 17.64 -2.71 3.97
N ARG A 135 16.47 -2.16 4.29
CA ARG A 135 16.15 -1.63 5.62
C ARG A 135 14.69 -1.84 5.92
N GLU A 136 14.42 -2.41 7.09
CA GLU A 136 13.06 -2.66 7.58
C GLU A 136 12.22 -1.41 7.72
N THR A 137 10.91 -1.60 7.61
CA THR A 137 9.89 -0.59 7.81
C THR A 137 9.99 0.01 9.21
N ARG A 138 10.02 1.35 9.32
CA ARG A 138 9.90 2.05 10.60
C ARG A 138 9.19 3.38 10.43
N ALA A 139 8.69 3.92 11.54
CA ALA A 139 8.35 5.34 11.64
C ALA A 139 9.61 6.14 11.96
N GLU A 140 9.85 7.24 11.25
CA GLU A 140 10.99 8.12 11.54
C GLU A 140 10.70 9.57 11.16
N ILE A 141 11.39 10.48 11.85
CA ILE A 141 11.50 11.89 11.46
C ILE A 141 12.63 12.01 10.46
N ILE A 142 12.37 12.67 9.33
CA ILE A 142 13.39 12.87 8.31
C ILE A 142 14.14 14.17 8.58
N THR A 143 15.45 14.07 8.62
CA THR A 143 16.42 15.17 8.74
C THR A 143 17.34 15.20 7.51
N PRO A 144 18.12 16.27 7.29
CA PRO A 144 19.08 16.33 6.18
C PRO A 144 20.13 15.20 6.20
N GLU A 145 20.46 14.67 7.37
CA GLU A 145 21.41 13.56 7.59
C GLU A 145 20.76 12.18 7.37
N SER A 146 19.43 12.13 7.25
CA SER A 146 18.74 10.90 6.96
C SER A 146 19.25 10.28 5.66
N TYR A 147 19.43 8.98 5.69
CA TYR A 147 19.97 8.19 4.59
C TYR A 147 21.38 8.54 4.10
N ALA A 148 22.16 9.37 4.82
CA ALA A 148 23.47 9.84 4.35
C ALA A 148 24.42 8.69 3.98
N SER A 149 24.52 7.66 4.82
CA SER A 149 25.41 6.50 4.60
C SER A 149 25.11 5.73 3.30
N TRP A 150 23.84 5.66 2.88
CA TRP A 150 23.48 5.03 1.61
C TRP A 150 23.74 5.97 0.42
N ARG A 151 23.48 7.27 0.59
CA ARG A 151 23.66 8.29 -0.46
C ARG A 151 25.13 8.52 -0.84
N GLU A 152 26.07 8.18 0.04
CA GLU A 152 27.51 8.22 -0.27
C GLU A 152 27.91 7.19 -1.34
N THR A 153 27.17 6.10 -1.48
CA THR A 153 27.54 4.96 -2.33
C THR A 153 26.61 4.72 -3.50
N ARG A 154 25.33 5.12 -3.38
CA ARG A 154 24.30 4.88 -4.41
C ARG A 154 23.25 5.99 -4.44
N ARG A 155 22.63 6.12 -5.61
CA ARG A 155 21.40 6.91 -5.77
C ARG A 155 20.26 6.29 -4.98
N ILE A 156 19.41 7.13 -4.38
CA ILE A 156 18.17 6.73 -3.73
C ILE A 156 16.99 7.41 -4.41
N CYS A 157 16.03 6.61 -4.86
CA CYS A 157 14.76 7.03 -5.40
C CYS A 157 13.70 7.02 -4.30
N PHE A 158 13.19 8.19 -3.91
CA PHE A 158 12.17 8.36 -2.89
C PHE A 158 10.79 8.55 -3.54
N PHE A 159 9.77 7.90 -3.00
CA PHE A 159 8.42 7.93 -3.58
C PHE A 159 7.32 7.60 -2.56
N GLY A 160 6.07 7.84 -2.96
CA GLY A 160 4.90 7.80 -2.09
C GLY A 160 4.62 9.15 -1.43
N ASP A 161 3.47 9.28 -0.76
CA ASP A 161 2.99 10.57 -0.24
C ASP A 161 3.85 11.14 0.90
N GLY A 162 4.62 10.30 1.58
CA GLY A 162 5.63 10.73 2.55
C GLY A 162 6.83 11.41 1.89
N ALA A 163 7.21 10.99 0.67
CA ALA A 163 8.39 11.52 -0.01
C ALA A 163 8.21 12.99 -0.40
N THR A 164 7.02 13.39 -0.86
CA THR A 164 6.69 14.79 -1.19
C THR A 164 6.93 15.73 -0.01
N LYS A 165 6.66 15.28 1.23
CA LYS A 165 6.92 16.09 2.44
C LYS A 165 8.40 16.24 2.76
N CYS A 166 9.21 15.28 2.33
CA CYS A 166 10.63 15.20 2.62
C CYS A 166 11.50 15.86 1.54
N GLN A 167 10.94 16.22 0.38
CA GLN A 167 11.64 16.92 -0.71
C GLN A 167 12.44 18.15 -0.25
N PRO A 168 11.93 19.05 0.61
CA PRO A 168 12.70 20.21 1.05
C PRO A 168 13.88 19.86 1.98
N VAL A 169 13.86 18.67 2.59
CA VAL A 169 14.84 18.25 3.61
C VAL A 169 15.93 17.37 3.00
N LEU A 170 15.55 16.46 2.10
CA LEU A 170 16.45 15.50 1.47
C LEU A 170 17.02 16.08 0.16
N THR A 171 18.02 16.95 0.29
CA THR A 171 18.70 17.57 -0.85
C THR A 171 20.10 16.98 -1.03
N SER A 172 20.34 16.26 -2.14
CA SER A 172 21.68 15.85 -2.58
C SER A 172 21.66 15.36 -4.03
N GLU A 173 22.82 15.29 -4.68
CA GLU A 173 22.96 14.80 -6.07
C GLU A 173 22.50 13.34 -6.26
N ASN A 174 22.62 12.52 -5.21
CA ASN A 174 22.20 11.12 -5.21
C ASN A 174 20.74 10.93 -4.73
N THR A 175 19.95 12.00 -4.74
CA THR A 175 18.52 11.97 -4.42
C THR A 175 17.69 12.11 -5.69
N VAL A 176 16.79 11.17 -5.94
CA VAL A 176 15.76 11.27 -6.98
C VAL A 176 14.40 11.11 -6.33
N PHE A 177 13.43 11.94 -6.73
CA PHE A 177 12.04 11.79 -6.34
C PHE A 177 11.26 11.25 -7.52
N LEU A 178 10.50 10.18 -7.30
CA LEU A 178 9.60 9.63 -8.30
C LEU A 178 8.18 10.05 -7.96
N ASP A 179 7.56 10.79 -8.88
CA ASP A 179 6.17 11.20 -8.76
C ASP A 179 5.22 10.10 -9.25
N GLU A 180 3.94 10.23 -8.91
CA GLU A 180 2.86 9.36 -9.38
C GLU A 180 3.07 7.85 -9.13
N ILE A 181 3.76 7.54 -8.03
CA ILE A 181 3.85 6.18 -7.47
C ILE A 181 2.79 6.03 -6.39
N TYR A 182 1.80 5.17 -6.67
CA TYR A 182 0.69 4.86 -5.78
C TYR A 182 0.63 3.35 -5.54
N PRO A 183 0.23 2.90 -4.34
CA PRO A 183 -0.11 1.50 -4.15
C PRO A 183 -1.47 1.30 -4.82
N LEU A 184 -1.51 0.76 -6.02
CA LEU A 184 -2.77 0.43 -6.71
C LEU A 184 -3.09 -1.05 -6.54
N ALA A 185 -4.38 -1.38 -6.49
CA ALA A 185 -4.84 -2.77 -6.41
C ALA A 185 -4.32 -3.62 -7.57
N ALA A 186 -4.25 -3.08 -8.79
CA ALA A 186 -3.68 -3.79 -9.94
C ALA A 186 -2.18 -4.09 -9.78
N ALA A 187 -1.44 -3.25 -9.06
CA ALA A 187 -0.02 -3.48 -8.79
C ALA A 187 0.22 -4.61 -7.77
N MET A 188 -0.83 -5.08 -7.06
CA MET A 188 -0.71 -6.21 -6.13
C MET A 188 -0.53 -7.55 -6.82
N VAL A 189 -0.94 -7.69 -8.09
CA VAL A 189 -0.97 -8.97 -8.80
C VAL A 189 0.30 -9.80 -8.61
N PRO A 190 1.52 -9.35 -8.98
CA PRO A 190 2.71 -10.18 -8.84
C PRO A 190 2.98 -10.62 -7.39
N LEU A 191 2.79 -9.73 -6.42
CA LEU A 191 3.03 -10.01 -5.00
C LEU A 191 2.00 -10.98 -4.43
N ALA A 192 0.74 -10.82 -4.82
CA ALA A 192 -0.36 -11.66 -4.37
C ALA A 192 -0.30 -13.05 -5.02
N GLU A 193 0.06 -13.14 -6.31
CA GLU A 193 0.24 -14.42 -6.99
C GLU A 193 1.37 -15.23 -6.34
N GLU A 194 2.52 -14.60 -6.10
CA GLU A 194 3.65 -15.22 -5.40
C GLU A 194 3.24 -15.67 -4.00
N ALA A 195 2.62 -14.79 -3.21
CA ALA A 195 2.17 -15.13 -1.86
C ALA A 195 1.17 -16.29 -1.84
N PHE A 196 0.26 -16.37 -2.81
CA PHE A 196 -0.67 -17.48 -2.92
C PHE A 196 0.04 -18.80 -3.24
N LEU A 197 0.95 -18.80 -4.24
CA LEU A 197 1.70 -19.98 -4.66
C LEU A 197 2.61 -20.50 -3.54
N GLU A 198 3.22 -19.59 -2.77
CA GLU A 198 4.07 -19.89 -1.63
C GLU A 198 3.28 -20.18 -0.33
N LYS A 199 1.95 -20.07 -0.37
CA LYS A 199 1.07 -20.21 0.79
C LYS A 199 1.39 -19.23 1.93
N ARG A 200 1.91 -18.04 1.61
CA ARG A 200 2.04 -16.89 2.52
C ARG A 200 0.68 -16.22 2.72
N LEU A 201 -0.20 -16.95 3.40
CA LEU A 201 -1.57 -16.55 3.71
C LEU A 201 -1.64 -16.09 5.17
N VAL A 202 -2.59 -15.22 5.49
CA VAL A 202 -2.86 -14.80 6.86
C VAL A 202 -4.11 -15.46 7.40
N ASP A 203 -4.19 -15.61 8.73
CA ASP A 203 -5.43 -16.03 9.37
C ASP A 203 -6.48 -14.93 9.24
N THR A 204 -7.51 -15.17 8.43
CA THR A 204 -8.58 -14.21 8.16
C THR A 204 -9.24 -13.69 9.44
N ALA A 205 -9.44 -14.52 10.46
CA ALA A 205 -10.14 -14.11 11.68
C ALA A 205 -9.28 -13.17 12.53
N TYR A 206 -7.99 -13.49 12.69
CA TYR A 206 -7.07 -12.78 13.58
C TYR A 206 -6.20 -11.73 12.90
N PHE A 207 -6.23 -11.62 11.56
CA PHE A 207 -5.43 -10.62 10.86
C PHE A 207 -5.87 -9.20 11.22
N GLU A 208 -4.88 -8.38 11.55
CA GLU A 208 -4.97 -6.96 11.84
C GLU A 208 -3.94 -6.20 10.99
N PRO A 209 -4.22 -4.94 10.59
CA PRO A 209 -3.26 -4.14 9.86
C PRO A 209 -2.00 -3.84 10.68
N LEU A 210 -0.89 -3.61 9.98
CA LEU A 210 0.38 -3.24 10.56
C LEU A 210 0.32 -1.81 11.12
N TYR A 211 0.00 -1.71 12.41
CA TYR A 211 0.04 -0.46 13.17
C TYR A 211 1.43 -0.23 13.77
N LEU A 212 2.22 0.63 13.13
CA LEU A 212 3.54 1.03 13.65
C LEU A 212 3.45 2.15 14.70
N LYS A 213 2.28 2.78 14.83
CA LYS A 213 2.00 3.84 15.80
C LYS A 213 0.60 3.65 16.37
N GLU A 214 0.43 4.05 17.62
CA GLU A 214 -0.90 4.12 18.24
C GLU A 214 -1.82 5.10 17.50
N PHE A 215 -3.10 4.75 17.41
CA PHE A 215 -4.10 5.64 16.84
C PHE A 215 -4.40 6.78 17.82
N ILE A 216 -4.15 8.02 17.36
CA ILE A 216 -4.47 9.22 18.12
C ILE A 216 -5.76 9.83 17.56
N ALA A 217 -6.82 9.85 18.38
CA ALA A 217 -8.09 10.46 18.02
C ALA A 217 -7.92 11.98 17.78
N THR A 218 -8.43 12.47 16.65
CA THR A 218 -8.51 13.91 16.39
C THR A 218 -9.81 14.48 16.94
N PRO A 219 -9.83 15.74 17.42
CA PRO A 219 -11.07 16.39 17.84
C PRO A 219 -12.13 16.35 16.73
N PRO A 220 -13.39 16.01 17.03
CA PRO A 220 -14.44 15.99 16.02
C PRO A 220 -14.65 17.40 15.46
N LYS A 221 -14.69 17.52 14.12
CA LYS A 221 -14.94 18.80 13.43
C LYS A 221 -16.35 19.35 13.69
N ASN A 222 -17.32 18.46 13.90
CA ASN A 222 -18.67 18.83 14.29
C ASN A 222 -18.84 18.60 15.79
N LYS A 223 -18.80 19.69 16.57
CA LYS A 223 -19.28 19.66 17.96
C LYS A 223 -20.79 19.50 17.91
N VAL A 224 -21.28 18.27 18.02
CA VAL A 224 -22.73 17.98 18.13
C VAL A 224 -23.29 18.54 19.45
N LEU A 225 -22.43 18.89 20.40
CA LEU A 225 -22.80 19.56 21.64
C LEU A 225 -22.09 20.92 21.69
N GLY A 226 -22.86 21.97 21.44
CA GLY A 226 -22.45 23.34 21.72
C GLY A 226 -22.29 23.56 23.22
N LYS A 227 -21.10 23.98 23.63
CA LYS A 227 -20.88 24.92 24.72
C LYS A 227 -19.88 25.95 24.22
#